data_AF-A0A0M2HL24-F1
#
_entry.id   AF-A0A0M2HL24-F1
#
_cell.length_a   1.000
_cell.length_b   1.000
_cell.length_c   1.000
_cell.angle_alpha   90.00
_cell.angle_beta   90.00
_cell.angle_gamma   90.00
#
_symmetry.space_group_name_H-M   'P 1'
#
loop_
_entity.id
_entity.type
_entity.pdbx_description
1 polymer ?
#
loop_
_entity_poly.entity_id
_entity_poly.type
_entity_poly.pdbx_seq_one_letter_code
_entity_poly.pdbx_strand_id
1 'polypeptide(L)'
;MLRGPAASVIKSVAPPARARGYVEAVDGSPSAPDSRPESLELTEGSPRPSDTERELDELRARAYGPEADIEGDPAAMARLVELEAAHLSAVTAVRAGGSAAVAAPVPAATPADPAGGITPATARRGPGRGGAIAGAIVLVVVVLAVAAWNLVPRPDATLKQIEVEANSDIIRVLSAQGRGPVPSTLRRFEPYHDVRVWSVEDHAGKVCFIVWDLAVSGRFSITCAPPGTEVALTLSVASEGDEFGRWLLDGSEVVFRFREDTVDVFVRPPDR
;
A
#
# COMPACT_ATOMS: atom_id res chain seq x y z
N MET A 1 -23.55 -43.14 19.58
CA MET A 1 -22.92 -43.35 18.26
C MET A 1 -23.85 -42.79 17.20
N LEU A 2 -23.29 -42.16 16.15
CA LEU A 2 -23.93 -41.51 14.98
C LEU A 2 -24.43 -40.07 15.17
N ARG A 3 -23.58 -39.09 14.84
CA ARG A 3 -23.95 -37.74 14.42
C ARG A 3 -23.57 -37.59 12.95
N GLY A 4 -24.55 -37.33 12.09
CA GLY A 4 -24.37 -37.17 10.64
C GLY A 4 -23.78 -35.82 10.24
N PRO A 5 -23.32 -35.67 9.00
CA PRO A 5 -22.66 -34.45 8.52
C PRO A 5 -23.67 -33.33 8.28
N ALA A 6 -23.33 -32.13 8.75
CA ALA A 6 -24.05 -30.90 8.43
C ALA A 6 -23.74 -30.51 6.98
N ALA A 7 -24.77 -30.41 6.16
CA ALA A 7 -24.69 -29.87 4.81
C ALA A 7 -24.34 -28.37 4.88
N SER A 8 -23.17 -28.01 4.35
CA SER A 8 -22.79 -26.60 4.14
C SER A 8 -23.43 -26.11 2.84
N VAL A 9 -24.25 -25.07 2.96
CA VAL A 9 -24.89 -24.40 1.83
C VAL A 9 -23.86 -23.52 1.13
N ILE A 10 -23.25 -24.06 0.07
CA ILE A 10 -22.40 -23.30 -0.84
C ILE A 10 -23.33 -22.41 -1.68
N LYS A 11 -23.35 -21.11 -1.37
CA LYS A 11 -24.02 -20.12 -2.20
C LYS A 11 -23.09 -19.77 -3.37
N SER A 12 -23.08 -20.64 -4.40
CA SER A 12 -22.44 -20.34 -5.69
C SER A 12 -23.14 -19.14 -6.32
N VAL A 13 -22.46 -17.99 -6.33
CA VAL A 13 -22.82 -16.89 -7.22
C VAL A 13 -22.33 -17.30 -8.61
N ALA A 14 -23.28 -17.73 -9.44
CA ALA A 14 -23.02 -18.06 -10.84
C ALA A 14 -22.47 -16.84 -11.58
N PRO A 15 -21.46 -17.01 -12.46
CA PRO A 15 -21.05 -15.95 -13.37
C PRO A 15 -22.21 -15.63 -14.32
N PRO A 16 -22.44 -14.34 -14.68
CA PRO A 16 -23.42 -14.02 -15.69
C PRO A 16 -23.05 -14.72 -17.00
N ALA A 17 -24.01 -15.48 -17.52
CA ALA A 17 -23.91 -16.18 -18.79
C ALA A 17 -23.46 -15.21 -19.88
N ARG A 18 -22.35 -15.57 -20.57
CA ARG A 18 -21.99 -15.01 -21.87
C ARG A 18 -23.16 -15.24 -22.82
N ALA A 19 -23.94 -14.20 -23.07
CA ALA A 19 -24.86 -14.16 -24.19
C ALA A 19 -24.03 -14.14 -25.48
N ARG A 20 -23.85 -15.32 -26.09
CA ARG A 20 -23.63 -15.43 -27.52
C ARG A 20 -24.95 -15.05 -28.19
N GLY A 21 -24.96 -13.94 -28.93
CA GLY A 21 -26.12 -13.51 -29.69
C GLY A 21 -25.73 -12.55 -30.79
N TYR A 22 -25.86 -13.04 -32.03
CA TYR A 22 -26.16 -12.32 -33.26
C TYR A 22 -25.12 -11.37 -33.86
N VAL A 23 -24.38 -11.89 -34.84
CA VAL A 23 -23.97 -11.13 -36.02
C VAL A 23 -25.19 -11.06 -36.92
N GLU A 24 -25.90 -9.93 -36.89
CA GLU A 24 -26.91 -9.59 -37.89
C GLU A 24 -26.42 -8.35 -38.63
N ALA A 25 -26.26 -8.50 -39.94
CA ALA A 25 -25.94 -7.43 -40.85
C ALA A 25 -27.11 -6.43 -40.89
N VAL A 26 -26.84 -5.17 -40.56
CA VAL A 26 -27.75 -4.06 -40.85
C VAL A 26 -26.95 -2.97 -41.54
N ASP A 27 -27.04 -2.99 -42.88
CA ASP A 27 -26.93 -1.80 -43.70
C ASP A 27 -27.91 -0.75 -43.18
N GLY A 28 -27.40 0.45 -42.88
CA GLY A 28 -28.27 1.54 -42.47
C GLY A 28 -27.52 2.72 -41.90
N SER A 29 -26.92 3.53 -42.78
CA SER A 29 -26.53 4.91 -42.51
C SER A 29 -27.68 5.69 -41.86
N PRO A 30 -27.47 6.29 -40.68
CA PRO A 30 -28.20 7.47 -40.27
C PRO A 30 -27.23 8.65 -40.30
N SER A 31 -27.45 9.55 -41.26
CA SER A 31 -26.86 10.88 -41.27
C SER A 31 -27.19 11.58 -39.96
N ALA A 32 -26.23 11.62 -39.04
CA ALA A 32 -26.30 12.42 -37.83
C ALA A 32 -25.79 13.85 -38.15
N PRO A 33 -26.45 14.88 -37.60
CA PRO A 33 -26.19 16.27 -37.92
C PRO A 33 -24.83 16.74 -37.40
N ASP A 34 -24.20 17.54 -38.26
CA ASP A 34 -23.00 18.36 -38.10
C ASP A 34 -23.01 19.14 -36.77
N SER A 35 -22.59 18.45 -35.71
CA SER A 35 -22.34 19.06 -34.40
C SER A 35 -20.88 19.44 -34.38
N ARG A 36 -20.59 20.62 -34.97
CA ARG A 36 -19.33 21.35 -34.76
C ARG A 36 -19.02 21.33 -33.26
N PRO A 37 -17.94 20.67 -32.80
CA PRO A 37 -17.48 20.88 -31.45
C PRO A 37 -17.05 22.34 -31.37
N GLU A 38 -17.78 23.11 -30.55
CA GLU A 38 -17.32 24.41 -30.11
C GLU A 38 -15.87 24.25 -29.66
N SER A 39 -15.04 25.05 -30.31
CA SER A 39 -13.62 25.16 -30.06
C SER A 39 -13.42 25.41 -28.57
N LEU A 40 -13.16 24.32 -27.83
CA LEU A 40 -12.50 24.42 -26.54
C LEU A 40 -11.21 25.16 -26.85
N GLU A 41 -11.19 26.45 -26.51
CA GLU A 41 -10.02 27.29 -26.48
C GLU A 41 -8.99 26.55 -25.66
N LEU A 42 -8.13 25.82 -26.39
CA LEU A 42 -6.98 25.13 -25.84
C LEU A 42 -6.24 26.17 -25.04
N THR A 43 -6.20 25.95 -23.73
CA THR A 43 -5.40 26.72 -22.80
C THR A 43 -3.98 26.83 -23.36
N GLU A 44 -3.69 27.97 -23.96
CA GLU A 44 -2.54 28.25 -24.82
C GLU A 44 -1.28 28.49 -23.99
N GLY A 45 -1.05 27.63 -22.99
CA GLY A 45 -0.10 27.87 -21.91
C GLY A 45 0.69 26.65 -21.46
N SER A 46 0.49 25.45 -22.02
CA SER A 46 1.45 24.37 -21.81
C SER A 46 2.74 24.73 -22.57
N PRO A 47 3.88 24.87 -21.87
CA PRO A 47 5.17 25.08 -22.52
C PRO A 47 5.36 24.00 -23.59
N ARG A 48 5.70 24.40 -24.82
CA ARG A 48 6.10 23.43 -25.83
C ARG A 48 7.28 22.63 -25.29
N PRO A 49 7.29 21.29 -25.44
CA PRO A 49 8.41 20.48 -25.00
C PRO A 49 9.69 21.01 -25.65
N SER A 50 10.75 21.06 -24.86
CA SER A 50 12.08 21.43 -25.35
C SER A 50 12.54 20.43 -26.41
N ASP A 51 13.46 20.85 -27.29
CA ASP A 51 14.02 19.95 -28.30
C ASP A 51 14.68 18.71 -27.67
N THR A 52 15.25 18.87 -26.46
CA THR A 52 15.86 17.79 -25.68
C THR A 52 14.85 16.77 -25.16
N GLU A 53 13.66 17.22 -24.70
CA GLU A 53 12.59 16.31 -24.28
C GLU A 53 12.02 15.54 -25.46
N ARG A 54 11.88 16.20 -26.62
CA ARG A 54 11.43 15.54 -27.85
C ARG A 54 12.43 14.47 -28.31
N GLU A 55 13.73 14.76 -28.27
CA GLU A 55 14.79 13.79 -28.57
C GLU A 55 14.76 12.61 -27.58
N LEU A 56 14.59 12.87 -26.29
CA LEU A 56 14.50 11.82 -25.26
C LEU A 56 13.29 10.90 -25.47
N ASP A 57 12.11 11.47 -25.76
CA ASP A 57 10.89 10.69 -26.01
C ASP A 57 11.03 9.82 -27.27
N GLU A 58 11.66 10.33 -28.33
CA GLU A 58 11.93 9.56 -29.55
C GLU A 58 12.88 8.38 -29.27
N LEU A 59 13.97 8.59 -28.53
CA LEU A 59 14.90 7.54 -28.16
C LEU A 59 14.25 6.49 -27.23
N ARG A 60 13.39 6.91 -26.29
CA ARG A 60 12.64 5.97 -25.45
C ARG A 60 11.63 5.16 -26.25
N ALA A 61 10.99 5.75 -27.25
CA ALA A 61 10.10 5.02 -28.15
C ALA A 61 10.86 3.94 -28.94
N ARG A 62 12.08 4.23 -29.40
CA ARG A 62 12.96 3.25 -30.05
C ARG A 62 13.53 2.19 -29.10
N ALA A 63 13.71 2.52 -27.82
CA ALA A 63 14.24 1.60 -26.81
C ALA A 63 13.18 0.66 -26.21
N TYR A 64 11.98 1.18 -25.97
CA TYR A 64 10.95 0.50 -25.17
C TYR A 64 9.59 0.40 -25.88
N GLY A 65 9.50 0.86 -27.14
CA GLY A 65 8.28 0.80 -27.92
C GLY A 65 8.01 -0.57 -28.54
N PRO A 66 6.83 -0.74 -29.17
CA PRO A 66 6.47 -2.00 -29.85
C PRO A 66 7.41 -2.35 -31.00
N GLU A 67 8.03 -1.34 -31.62
CA GLU A 67 9.02 -1.46 -32.70
C GLU A 67 10.42 -1.14 -32.19
N ALA A 68 10.81 -1.67 -31.03
CA ALA A 68 12.09 -1.34 -30.42
C ALA A 68 13.27 -1.82 -31.28
N ASP A 69 14.10 -0.88 -31.74
CA ASP A 69 15.21 -1.11 -32.66
C ASP A 69 16.55 -0.53 -32.16
N ILE A 70 16.58 0.07 -30.96
CA ILE A 70 17.74 0.83 -30.46
C ILE A 70 19.00 -0.03 -30.26
N GLU A 71 18.87 -1.34 -30.07
CA GLU A 71 20.00 -2.24 -29.81
C GLU A 71 21.01 -2.28 -30.97
N GLY A 72 20.55 -1.99 -32.20
CA GLY A 72 21.40 -1.91 -33.39
C GLY A 72 22.20 -0.61 -33.50
N ASP A 73 21.96 0.36 -32.62
CA ASP A 73 22.53 1.71 -32.68
C ASP A 73 23.18 2.09 -31.32
N PRO A 74 24.47 1.74 -31.11
CA PRO A 74 25.15 2.01 -29.85
C PRO A 74 25.32 3.50 -29.57
N ALA A 75 25.33 4.36 -30.60
CA ALA A 75 25.40 5.81 -30.43
C ALA A 75 24.07 6.35 -29.89
N ALA A 76 22.94 5.87 -30.40
CA ALA A 76 21.61 6.21 -29.88
C ALA A 76 21.44 5.75 -28.42
N MET A 77 21.91 4.55 -28.06
CA MET A 77 21.89 4.10 -26.66
C MET A 77 22.73 5.00 -25.75
N ALA A 78 23.95 5.37 -26.15
CA ALA A 78 24.79 6.27 -25.37
C ALA A 78 24.12 7.65 -25.17
N ARG A 79 23.47 8.16 -26.23
CA ARG A 79 22.72 9.41 -26.19
C ARG A 79 21.50 9.34 -25.26
N LEU A 80 20.76 8.23 -25.28
CA LEU A 80 19.63 8.00 -24.38
C LEU A 80 20.07 8.06 -22.91
N VAL A 81 21.15 7.36 -22.56
CA VAL A 81 21.69 7.34 -21.18
C VAL A 81 22.09 8.74 -20.70
N GLU A 82 22.74 9.53 -21.57
CA GLU A 82 23.11 10.92 -21.26
C GLU A 82 21.87 11.77 -20.97
N LEU A 83 20.86 11.71 -21.83
CA LEU A 83 19.63 12.50 -21.68
C LEU A 83 18.81 12.08 -20.46
N GLU A 84 18.74 10.79 -20.13
CA GLU A 84 18.05 10.33 -18.92
C GLU A 84 18.74 10.80 -17.65
N ALA A 85 20.08 10.76 -17.60
CA ALA A 85 20.84 11.27 -16.46
C ALA A 85 20.64 12.79 -16.27
N ALA A 86 20.63 13.55 -17.37
CA ALA A 86 20.34 14.98 -17.35
C ALA A 86 18.90 15.27 -16.89
N HIS A 87 17.93 14.49 -17.38
CA HIS A 87 16.52 14.63 -17.00
C HIS A 87 16.30 14.35 -15.51
N LEU A 88 16.87 13.26 -14.97
CA LEU A 88 16.80 12.95 -13.54
C LEU A 88 17.41 14.06 -12.67
N SER A 89 18.52 14.64 -13.11
CA SER A 89 19.16 15.77 -12.44
C SER A 89 18.27 17.01 -12.42
N ALA A 90 17.60 17.33 -13.55
CA ALA A 90 16.68 18.45 -13.65
C ALA A 90 15.44 18.26 -12.76
N VAL A 91 14.84 17.06 -12.75
CA VAL A 91 13.71 16.71 -11.88
C VAL A 91 14.08 16.85 -10.40
N THR A 92 15.28 16.38 -10.03
CA THR A 92 15.80 16.50 -8.66
C THR A 92 16.00 17.96 -8.25
N ALA A 93 16.55 18.79 -9.15
CA ALA A 93 16.76 20.22 -8.90
C ALA A 93 15.44 20.98 -8.69
N VAL A 94 14.42 20.68 -9.50
CA VAL A 94 13.07 21.26 -9.35
C VAL A 94 12.46 20.87 -8.00
N ARG A 95 12.61 19.60 -7.59
CA ARG A 95 12.12 19.12 -6.29
C ARG A 95 12.83 19.80 -5.11
N ALA A 96 14.15 19.95 -5.18
CA ALA A 96 14.92 20.62 -4.15
C ALA A 96 14.58 22.11 -4.03
N GLY A 97 14.34 22.79 -5.16
CA GLY A 97 13.92 24.20 -5.19
C GLY A 97 12.52 24.45 -4.62
N GLY A 98 11.61 23.49 -4.74
CA GLY A 98 10.24 23.59 -4.19
C GLY A 98 10.12 23.30 -2.70
N SER A 99 11.13 22.67 -2.08
CA SER A 99 11.03 22.15 -0.70
C SER A 99 11.62 23.08 0.37
N ALA A 100 12.08 24.28 0.01
CA ALA A 100 12.75 25.21 0.94
C ALA A 100 11.79 26.11 1.76
N ALA A 101 10.48 25.99 1.56
CA ALA A 101 9.48 26.72 2.34
C ALA A 101 8.71 25.74 3.23
N VAL A 102 8.61 26.06 4.51
CA VAL A 102 7.85 25.33 5.57
C VAL A 102 8.65 24.28 6.35
N ALA A 103 9.58 24.75 7.19
CA ALA A 103 9.86 24.11 8.46
C ALA A 103 9.99 25.19 9.54
N ALA A 104 8.86 25.73 9.98
CA ALA A 104 8.81 26.52 11.20
C ALA A 104 8.89 25.55 12.40
N PRO A 105 9.79 25.78 13.37
CA PRO A 105 9.94 24.91 14.53
C PRO A 105 8.70 25.01 15.44
N VAL A 106 8.01 23.89 15.64
CA VAL A 106 6.92 23.75 16.61
C VAL A 106 7.53 23.59 18.01
N PRO A 107 7.21 24.46 18.99
CA PRO A 107 7.74 24.35 20.34
C PRO A 107 7.15 23.14 21.10
N ALA A 108 8.03 22.39 21.76
CA ALA A 108 7.71 21.22 22.56
C ALA A 108 6.85 21.59 23.79
N ALA A 109 5.68 20.96 23.91
CA ALA A 109 4.82 21.07 25.07
C ALA A 109 5.38 20.25 26.25
N THR A 110 5.50 20.91 27.40
CA THR A 110 5.99 20.39 28.68
C THR A 110 4.98 19.42 29.32
N PRO A 111 5.41 18.32 29.96
CA PRO A 111 4.50 17.43 30.68
C PRO A 111 3.98 18.10 31.96
N ALA A 112 2.66 18.09 32.14
CA ALA A 112 2.00 18.55 33.35
C ALA A 112 2.10 17.47 34.45
N ASP A 113 2.57 17.91 35.61
CA ASP A 113 2.80 17.15 36.83
C ASP A 113 1.49 17.05 37.64
N PRO A 114 0.98 15.86 38.02
CA PRO A 114 -0.16 15.76 38.90
C PRO A 114 0.25 15.92 40.37
N ALA A 115 0.16 17.15 40.85
CA ALA A 115 0.11 17.47 42.28
C ALA A 115 -1.20 16.93 42.89
N GLY A 116 -1.07 15.97 43.81
CA GLY A 116 -2.21 15.38 44.52
C GLY A 116 -1.76 14.71 45.81
N GLY A 117 -1.28 15.51 46.75
CA GLY A 117 -0.92 15.07 48.09
C GLY A 117 -2.15 14.67 48.91
N ILE A 118 -2.16 13.44 49.42
CA ILE A 118 -2.98 13.05 50.57
C ILE A 118 -2.05 12.32 51.54
N THR A 119 -1.78 12.96 52.68
CA THR A 119 -1.04 12.40 53.81
C THR A 119 -1.94 11.44 54.59
N PRO A 120 -1.57 10.15 54.75
CA PRO A 120 -2.23 9.29 55.71
C PRO A 120 -1.57 9.40 57.09
N ALA A 121 -2.41 9.55 58.10
CA ALA A 121 -2.06 9.52 59.51
C ALA A 121 -1.37 8.20 59.90
N THR A 122 -0.23 8.33 60.58
CA THR A 122 0.62 7.24 61.08
C THR A 122 -0.01 6.53 62.27
N ALA A 123 -0.78 5.48 62.00
CA ALA A 123 -1.19 4.52 63.04
C ALA A 123 -0.10 3.45 63.23
N ARG A 124 0.58 3.49 64.38
CA ARG A 124 1.46 2.41 64.87
C ARG A 124 0.67 1.10 64.93
N ARG A 125 0.99 0.14 64.05
CA ARG A 125 0.57 -1.26 64.17
C ARG A 125 1.80 -2.16 64.28
N GLY A 126 1.76 -3.03 65.28
CA GLY A 126 2.87 -3.85 65.74
C GLY A 126 3.38 -4.88 64.72
N PRO A 127 4.57 -5.46 65.00
CA PRO A 127 5.25 -6.38 64.11
C PRO A 127 4.54 -7.74 64.15
N GLY A 128 3.65 -7.99 63.18
CA GLY A 128 2.92 -9.25 63.11
C GLY A 128 2.30 -9.52 61.75
N ARG A 129 2.96 -10.39 60.97
CA ARG A 129 2.34 -11.30 59.98
C ARG A 129 1.53 -10.70 58.80
N GLY A 130 1.69 -9.41 58.45
CA GLY A 130 1.01 -8.79 57.31
C GLY A 130 1.66 -8.96 55.92
N GLY A 131 2.90 -9.46 55.84
CA GLY A 131 3.67 -9.50 54.59
C GLY A 131 3.21 -10.51 53.53
N ALA A 132 2.47 -11.55 53.92
CA ALA A 132 2.12 -12.64 53.01
C ALA A 132 1.02 -12.26 52.00
N ILE A 133 0.05 -11.41 52.40
CA ILE A 133 -1.10 -11.06 51.54
C ILE A 133 -0.68 -10.09 50.43
N ALA A 134 0.20 -9.13 50.75
CA ALA A 134 0.73 -8.19 49.76
C ALA A 134 1.53 -8.91 48.65
N GLY A 135 2.32 -9.93 49.02
CA GLY A 135 3.06 -10.74 48.05
C GLY A 135 2.15 -11.51 47.08
N ALA A 136 1.04 -12.08 47.58
CA ALA A 136 0.09 -12.82 46.75
C ALA A 136 -0.61 -11.94 45.71
N ILE A 137 -1.01 -10.72 46.08
CA ILE A 137 -1.66 -9.77 45.15
C ILE A 137 -0.70 -9.38 44.02
N VAL A 138 0.55 -9.03 44.36
CA VAL A 138 1.56 -8.67 43.36
C VAL A 138 1.80 -9.83 42.39
N LEU A 139 1.90 -11.07 42.89
CA LEU A 139 2.07 -12.24 42.05
C LEU A 139 0.89 -12.42 41.08
N VAL A 140 -0.36 -12.28 41.54
CA VAL A 140 -1.54 -12.40 40.68
C VAL A 140 -1.56 -11.31 39.60
N VAL A 141 -1.23 -10.07 39.95
CA VAL A 141 -1.15 -8.96 38.96
C VAL A 141 -0.09 -9.25 37.90
N VAL A 142 1.08 -9.75 38.29
CA VAL A 142 2.15 -10.13 37.35
C VAL A 142 1.69 -11.29 36.45
N VAL A 143 1.06 -12.33 37.00
CA VAL A 143 0.55 -13.46 36.20
C VAL A 143 -0.51 -12.99 35.20
N LEU A 144 -1.43 -12.12 35.62
CA LEU A 144 -2.45 -11.56 34.72
C LEU A 144 -1.83 -10.68 33.64
N ALA A 145 -0.83 -9.87 33.97
CA ALA A 145 -0.12 -9.04 33.00
C ALA A 145 0.63 -9.91 31.96
N VAL A 146 1.29 -10.98 32.40
CA VAL A 146 1.97 -11.93 31.51
C VAL A 146 0.95 -12.69 30.65
N ALA A 147 -0.17 -13.14 31.23
CA ALA A 147 -1.22 -13.81 30.47
C ALA A 147 -1.82 -12.90 29.40
N ALA A 148 -2.13 -11.65 29.75
CA ALA A 148 -2.61 -10.64 28.81
C ALA A 148 -1.59 -10.37 27.70
N TRP A 149 -0.29 -10.27 28.03
CA TRP A 149 0.77 -10.08 27.05
C TRP A 149 0.94 -11.24 26.07
N ASN A 150 0.62 -12.47 26.48
CA ASN A 150 0.65 -13.64 25.59
C ASN A 150 -0.63 -13.81 24.76
N LEU A 151 -1.72 -13.12 25.12
CA LEU A 151 -2.98 -13.15 24.36
C LEU A 151 -3.02 -12.12 23.23
N VAL A 152 -2.15 -11.10 23.25
CA VAL A 152 -2.04 -10.14 22.15
C VAL A 152 -1.38 -10.84 20.95
N PRO A 153 -2.06 -10.94 19.79
CA PRO A 153 -1.45 -11.49 18.58
C PRO A 153 -0.16 -10.73 18.28
N ARG A 154 0.97 -11.43 18.31
CA ARG A 154 2.24 -10.86 17.87
C ARG A 154 2.31 -10.96 16.36
N PRO A 155 2.77 -9.91 15.68
CA PRO A 155 3.03 -10.02 14.26
C PRO A 155 4.14 -11.04 14.02
N ASP A 156 4.01 -11.82 12.95
CA ASP A 156 5.06 -12.73 12.47
C ASP A 156 6.24 -11.95 11.88
N ALA A 157 5.96 -10.76 11.35
CA ALA A 157 6.96 -9.80 10.92
C ALA A 157 6.42 -8.36 11.02
N THR A 158 7.31 -7.40 11.28
CA THR A 158 7.00 -5.96 11.20
C THR A 158 7.92 -5.35 10.14
N LEU A 159 7.33 -4.86 9.07
CA LEU A 159 8.03 -4.27 7.92
C LEU A 159 8.23 -2.78 8.15
N LYS A 160 9.46 -2.31 7.98
CA LYS A 160 9.79 -0.89 8.12
C LYS A 160 9.66 -0.16 6.79
N GLN A 161 9.37 1.14 6.86
CA GLN A 161 9.48 2.00 5.70
C GLN A 161 10.93 2.06 5.21
N ILE A 162 11.13 1.94 3.90
CA ILE A 162 12.42 2.09 3.24
C ILE A 162 12.39 3.32 2.34
N GLU A 163 13.47 4.11 2.37
CA GLU A 163 13.67 5.17 1.39
C GLU A 163 13.93 4.53 0.04
N VAL A 164 12.98 4.67 -0.87
CA VAL A 164 13.13 4.21 -2.24
C VAL A 164 12.64 5.31 -3.15
N GLU A 165 13.43 5.57 -4.18
CA GLU A 165 13.07 6.45 -5.28
C GLU A 165 11.73 6.01 -5.86
N ALA A 166 10.82 6.95 -6.09
CA ALA A 166 9.46 6.67 -6.48
C ALA A 166 9.44 5.81 -7.76
N ASN A 167 9.23 4.50 -7.60
CA ASN A 167 9.29 3.58 -8.72
C ASN A 167 8.10 3.87 -9.65
N SER A 168 8.39 4.19 -10.91
CA SER A 168 7.42 4.70 -11.89
C SER A 168 6.27 3.72 -12.18
N ASP A 169 6.50 2.42 -12.03
CA ASP A 169 5.53 1.38 -12.37
C ASP A 169 4.26 1.43 -11.52
N ILE A 170 4.36 1.63 -10.20
CA ILE A 170 3.18 1.59 -9.34
C ILE A 170 2.31 2.83 -9.51
N ILE A 171 2.95 3.98 -9.74
CA ILE A 171 2.24 5.23 -10.04
C ILE A 171 1.47 5.06 -11.35
N ARG A 172 2.07 4.41 -12.36
CA ARG A 172 1.39 4.12 -13.63
C ARG A 172 0.16 3.23 -13.43
N VAL A 173 0.27 2.16 -12.63
CA VAL A 173 -0.87 1.27 -12.35
C VAL A 173 -1.99 1.99 -11.60
N LEU A 174 -1.66 2.76 -10.57
CA LEU A 174 -2.65 3.52 -9.80
C LEU A 174 -3.34 4.60 -10.65
N SER A 175 -2.58 5.30 -11.49
CA SER A 175 -3.11 6.31 -12.40
C SER A 175 -4.07 5.68 -13.42
N ALA A 176 -3.76 4.49 -13.94
CA ALA A 176 -4.64 3.76 -14.85
C ALA A 176 -5.98 3.35 -14.20
N GLN A 177 -6.03 3.24 -12.87
CA GLN A 177 -7.28 2.99 -12.13
C GLN A 177 -8.09 4.27 -11.83
N GLY A 178 -7.67 5.43 -12.34
CA GLY A 178 -8.32 6.71 -12.08
C GLY A 178 -8.16 7.21 -10.64
N ARG A 179 -7.30 6.56 -9.84
CA ARG A 179 -6.97 6.98 -8.49
C ARG A 179 -5.68 7.78 -8.58
N GLY A 180 -5.76 9.05 -8.99
CA GLY A 180 -4.60 9.94 -9.10
C GLY A 180 -3.83 9.98 -7.77
N PRO A 181 -2.73 9.22 -7.63
CA PRO A 181 -2.02 9.17 -6.37
C PRO A 181 -1.11 10.40 -6.30
N VAL A 182 -0.89 10.95 -5.11
CA VAL A 182 0.09 12.03 -4.96
C VAL A 182 1.49 11.39 -4.92
N PRO A 183 2.32 11.50 -5.98
CA PRO A 183 3.57 10.73 -6.10
C PRO A 183 4.54 10.93 -4.94
N SER A 184 4.56 12.13 -4.37
CA SER A 184 5.43 12.49 -3.25
C SER A 184 5.05 11.82 -1.93
N THR A 185 3.85 11.26 -1.81
CA THR A 185 3.36 10.56 -0.61
C THR A 185 3.55 9.05 -0.71
N LEU A 186 4.08 8.56 -1.83
CA LEU A 186 4.34 7.14 -2.01
C LEU A 186 5.44 6.69 -1.03
N ARG A 187 5.08 5.80 -0.12
CA ARG A 187 5.99 5.16 0.82
C ARG A 187 6.09 3.68 0.49
N ARG A 188 7.31 3.17 0.46
CA ARG A 188 7.59 1.75 0.26
C ARG A 188 8.02 1.12 1.58
N PHE A 189 7.61 -0.11 1.81
CA PHE A 189 8.03 -0.90 2.96
C PHE A 189 8.99 -2.01 2.55
N GLU A 190 9.70 -2.56 3.53
CA GLU A 190 10.51 -3.77 3.37
C GLU A 190 9.67 -4.87 2.71
N PRO A 191 10.23 -5.63 1.75
CA PRO A 191 9.52 -6.74 1.14
C PRO A 191 9.30 -7.86 2.17
N TYR A 192 8.18 -8.57 2.04
CA TYR A 192 7.89 -9.77 2.82
C TYR A 192 7.80 -10.96 1.88
N HIS A 193 8.87 -11.77 1.81
CA HIS A 193 9.06 -12.76 0.75
C HIS A 193 8.94 -12.11 -0.65
N ASP A 194 8.12 -12.68 -1.54
CA ASP A 194 7.88 -12.17 -2.90
C ASP A 194 6.80 -11.08 -2.96
N VAL A 195 6.39 -10.56 -1.80
CA VAL A 195 5.37 -9.52 -1.67
C VAL A 195 6.00 -8.17 -1.41
N ARG A 196 5.63 -7.19 -2.24
CA ARG A 196 5.97 -5.78 -2.02
C ARG A 196 4.77 -5.03 -1.47
N VAL A 197 5.06 -4.08 -0.59
CA VAL A 197 4.04 -3.31 0.13
C VAL A 197 4.32 -1.82 -0.01
N TRP A 198 3.26 -1.04 -0.27
CA TRP A 198 3.32 0.42 -0.37
C TRP A 198 2.12 1.06 0.29
N SER A 199 2.29 2.32 0.68
CA SER A 199 1.19 3.23 1.00
C SER A 199 1.32 4.51 0.19
N VAL A 200 0.19 5.12 -0.15
CA VAL A 200 0.15 6.37 -0.90
C VAL A 200 -1.11 7.15 -0.54
N GLU A 201 -1.02 8.46 -0.49
CA GLU A 201 -2.19 9.32 -0.29
C GLU A 201 -2.80 9.70 -1.63
N ASP A 202 -4.13 9.68 -1.71
CA ASP A 202 -4.88 10.21 -2.85
C ASP A 202 -5.12 11.72 -2.70
N HIS A 203 -5.65 12.36 -3.75
CA HIS A 203 -5.99 13.79 -3.71
C HIS A 203 -7.09 14.14 -2.69
N ALA A 204 -7.84 13.17 -2.18
CA ALA A 204 -8.84 13.36 -1.13
C ALA A 204 -8.23 13.19 0.29
N GLY A 205 -6.92 12.96 0.39
CA GLY A 205 -6.21 12.74 1.65
C GLY A 205 -6.44 11.35 2.26
N LYS A 206 -7.00 10.40 1.51
CA LYS A 206 -7.14 9.01 1.96
C LYS A 206 -5.83 8.28 1.77
N VAL A 207 -5.47 7.42 2.71
CA VAL A 207 -4.31 6.54 2.60
C VAL A 207 -4.74 5.25 1.92
N CYS A 208 -4.21 5.01 0.72
CA CYS A 208 -4.33 3.77 -0.02
C CYS A 208 -3.15 2.85 0.30
N PHE A 209 -3.46 1.70 0.89
CA PHE A 209 -2.51 0.63 1.18
C PHE A 209 -2.55 -0.41 0.07
N ILE A 210 -1.37 -0.80 -0.42
CA ILE A 210 -1.21 -1.63 -1.62
C ILE A 210 -0.28 -2.79 -1.30
N VAL A 211 -0.72 -4.00 -1.61
CA VAL A 211 0.07 -5.22 -1.49
C VAL A 211 0.13 -5.87 -2.86
N TRP A 212 1.34 -6.12 -3.37
CA TRP A 212 1.58 -6.67 -4.71
C TRP A 212 2.45 -7.91 -4.60
N ASP A 213 1.94 -9.03 -5.13
CA ASP A 213 2.69 -10.26 -5.31
C ASP A 213 3.45 -10.25 -6.64
N LEU A 214 4.77 -10.45 -6.57
CA LEU A 214 5.64 -10.49 -7.74
C LEU A 214 5.76 -11.87 -8.38
N ALA A 215 5.40 -12.93 -7.65
CA ALA A 215 5.57 -14.29 -8.15
C ALA A 215 4.58 -14.59 -9.29
N VAL A 216 3.35 -14.07 -9.21
CA VAL A 216 2.27 -14.43 -10.16
C VAL A 216 1.64 -13.19 -10.79
N SER A 217 1.89 -13.00 -12.10
CA SER A 217 1.10 -12.15 -13.02
C SER A 217 0.82 -10.70 -12.57
N GLY A 218 1.49 -10.22 -11.52
CA GLY A 218 1.22 -8.96 -10.87
C GLY A 218 -0.14 -8.89 -10.16
N ARG A 219 -0.53 -9.91 -9.39
CA ARG A 219 -1.70 -9.79 -8.50
C ARG A 219 -1.43 -8.71 -7.46
N PHE A 220 -2.32 -7.73 -7.39
CA PHE A 220 -2.26 -6.68 -6.38
C PHE A 220 -3.62 -6.45 -5.74
N SER A 221 -3.61 -6.07 -4.47
CA SER A 221 -4.79 -5.67 -3.73
C SER A 221 -4.59 -4.26 -3.19
N ILE A 222 -5.64 -3.46 -3.23
CA ILE A 222 -5.63 -2.06 -2.78
C ILE A 222 -6.82 -1.84 -1.88
N THR A 223 -6.59 -1.21 -0.74
CA THR A 223 -7.65 -0.71 0.14
C THR A 223 -7.28 0.69 0.61
N CYS A 224 -8.22 1.61 0.55
CA CYS A 224 -8.02 2.99 0.99
C CYS A 224 -8.92 3.32 2.17
N ALA A 225 -8.40 4.07 3.14
CA ALA A 225 -9.17 4.54 4.29
C ALA A 225 -8.82 6.00 4.62
N PRO A 226 -9.68 6.70 5.39
CA PRO A 226 -9.33 8.01 5.94
C PRO A 226 -8.05 7.94 6.79
N PRO A 227 -7.29 9.04 6.91
CA PRO A 227 -6.07 9.09 7.70
C PRO A 227 -6.37 8.78 9.18
N GLY A 228 -5.44 8.12 9.86
CA GLY A 228 -5.62 7.66 11.25
C GLY A 228 -6.51 6.42 11.41
N THR A 229 -7.04 5.85 10.32
CA THR A 229 -7.76 4.58 10.36
C THR A 229 -6.80 3.42 10.10
N GLU A 230 -6.86 2.36 10.90
CA GLU A 230 -6.09 1.13 10.65
C GLU A 230 -6.59 0.48 9.34
N VAL A 231 -5.66 0.24 8.41
CA VAL A 231 -5.96 -0.43 7.13
C VAL A 231 -5.38 -1.82 7.16
N ALA A 232 -6.23 -2.82 6.88
CA ALA A 232 -5.80 -4.21 6.79
C ALA A 232 -6.12 -4.79 5.42
N LEU A 233 -5.16 -5.48 4.82
CA LEU A 233 -5.32 -6.25 3.59
C LEU A 233 -5.06 -7.72 3.89
N THR A 234 -5.94 -8.60 3.41
CA THR A 234 -5.79 -10.05 3.58
C THR A 234 -5.55 -10.70 2.23
N LEU A 235 -4.50 -11.51 2.13
CA LEU A 235 -4.22 -12.38 1.00
C LEU A 235 -4.45 -13.82 1.42
N SER A 236 -5.28 -14.55 0.67
CA SER A 236 -5.53 -15.97 0.89
C SER A 236 -4.70 -16.81 -0.08
N VAL A 237 -4.02 -17.84 0.41
CA VAL A 237 -3.30 -18.83 -0.40
C VAL A 237 -4.32 -19.82 -0.96
N ALA A 238 -4.54 -19.80 -2.27
CA ALA A 238 -5.45 -20.72 -2.94
C ALA A 238 -4.74 -22.04 -3.26
N SER A 239 -5.46 -23.16 -3.13
CA SER A 239 -4.93 -24.53 -3.34
C SER A 239 -4.66 -24.92 -4.79
N GLU A 240 -5.07 -24.12 -5.77
CA GLU A 240 -4.89 -24.44 -7.20
C GLU A 240 -4.22 -23.29 -7.96
N GLY A 241 -2.97 -23.53 -8.38
CA GLY A 241 -2.29 -22.74 -9.41
C GLY A 241 -1.76 -21.37 -8.98
N ASP A 242 -1.85 -21.00 -7.70
CA ASP A 242 -1.23 -19.78 -7.20
C ASP A 242 0.21 -20.08 -6.75
N GLU A 243 1.22 -19.44 -7.38
CA GLU A 243 2.59 -19.48 -6.85
C GLU A 243 2.76 -18.56 -5.63
N PHE A 244 1.77 -17.71 -5.34
CA PHE A 244 1.73 -16.94 -4.12
C PHE A 244 1.77 -17.86 -2.90
N GLY A 245 2.68 -17.59 -1.98
CA GLY A 245 2.69 -18.29 -0.71
C GLY A 245 3.12 -19.76 -0.84
N ARG A 246 4.01 -20.11 -1.78
CA ARG A 246 4.68 -21.44 -1.81
C ARG A 246 5.32 -21.87 -0.49
N TRP A 247 5.58 -20.91 0.39
CA TRP A 247 6.12 -21.11 1.74
C TRP A 247 5.04 -21.33 2.80
N LEU A 248 3.76 -21.30 2.41
CA LEU A 248 2.58 -21.51 3.24
C LEU A 248 1.81 -22.76 2.82
N LEU A 249 0.95 -23.23 3.73
CA LEU A 249 -0.01 -24.27 3.41
C LEU A 249 -1.20 -23.67 2.66
N ASP A 250 -1.79 -24.46 1.77
CA ASP A 250 -3.04 -24.12 1.10
C ASP A 250 -4.12 -23.72 2.10
N GLY A 251 -4.84 -22.64 1.80
CA GLY A 251 -5.87 -22.07 2.66
C GLY A 251 -5.34 -21.18 3.79
N SER A 252 -4.03 -20.94 3.89
CA SER A 252 -3.48 -19.95 4.82
C SER A 252 -3.90 -18.53 4.44
N GLU A 253 -4.01 -17.65 5.43
CA GLU A 253 -4.23 -16.21 5.22
C GLU A 253 -3.03 -15.40 5.69
N VAL A 254 -2.62 -14.41 4.90
CA VAL A 254 -1.63 -13.41 5.30
C VAL A 254 -2.32 -12.05 5.40
N VAL A 255 -2.35 -11.50 6.61
CA VAL A 255 -2.96 -10.20 6.91
C VAL A 255 -1.87 -9.16 7.10
N PHE A 256 -1.87 -8.15 6.25
CA PHE A 256 -0.99 -6.98 6.34
C PHE A 256 -1.78 -5.84 6.98
N ARG A 257 -1.32 -5.36 8.15
CA ARG A 257 -1.94 -4.23 8.86
C ARG A 257 -1.02 -3.03 8.82
N PHE A 258 -1.47 -1.97 8.17
CA PHE A 258 -0.74 -0.71 8.08
C PHE A 258 -0.99 0.15 9.33
N ARG A 259 0.10 0.61 9.95
CA ARG A 259 0.12 1.44 11.15
C ARG A 259 1.12 2.57 10.97
N GLU A 260 0.63 3.72 10.53
CA GLU A 260 1.39 4.98 10.36
C GLU A 260 2.64 4.83 9.47
N ASP A 261 3.73 4.29 10.00
CA ASP A 261 5.04 4.10 9.35
C ASP A 261 5.54 2.64 9.35
N THR A 262 4.75 1.70 9.87
CA THR A 262 5.08 0.26 9.88
C THR A 262 3.94 -0.59 9.34
N VAL A 263 4.27 -1.81 8.90
CA VAL A 263 3.30 -2.81 8.49
C VAL A 263 3.51 -4.08 9.30
N ASP A 264 2.51 -4.44 10.09
CA ASP A 264 2.50 -5.69 10.84
C ASP A 264 1.91 -6.80 9.96
N VAL A 265 2.61 -7.92 9.85
CA VAL A 265 2.20 -9.09 9.07
C VAL A 265 1.78 -10.21 10.02
N PHE A 266 0.61 -10.78 9.77
CA PHE A 266 0.07 -11.91 10.52
C PHE A 266 -0.24 -13.06 9.58
N VAL A 267 0.28 -14.23 9.86
CA VAL A 267 0.05 -15.47 9.12
C VAL A 267 -0.90 -16.34 9.92
N ARG A 268 -2.04 -16.67 9.33
CA ARG A 268 -2.99 -17.63 9.90
C ARG A 268 -2.92 -18.94 9.12
N PRO A 269 -2.75 -20.08 9.80
CA PRO A 269 -2.86 -21.38 9.16
C PRO A 269 -4.31 -21.62 8.68
N PRO A 270 -4.53 -22.55 7.75
CA PRO A 270 -5.87 -22.93 7.33
C PRO A 270 -6.71 -23.47 8.50
N ASP A 271 -7.98 -23.10 8.54
CA ASP A 271 -8.96 -23.69 9.46
C ASP A 271 -9.10 -25.18 9.14
N ARG A 272 -8.78 -26.04 10.11
CA ARG A 272 -8.87 -27.51 9.98
C ARG A 272 -10.25 -28.05 10.36
#